data_AF-A0A6J5K6Y0-F1
#
_entry.id   AF-A0A6J5K6Y0-F1
#
_cell.length_a   1.000
_cell.length_b   1.000
_cell.length_c   1.000
_cell.angle_alpha   90.00
_cell.angle_beta   90.00
_cell.angle_gamma   90.00
#
_symmetry.space_group_name_H-M   'P 1'
#
loop_
_entity.id
_entity.type
_entity.pdbx_description
1 polymer ?
#
loop_
_entity_poly.entity_id
_entity_poly.type
_entity_poly.pdbx_seq_one_letter_code
_entity_poly.pdbx_strand_id
1 'polypeptide(L)' 'MSTVLTLVATGFVVARWTGMYPVEAAIVNATHSGLGGTGDVAILTAANRMELMPFAQIATRIGGAITVMVALATFARLH' A
#
# COMPACT_ATOMS: atom_id res chain seq x y z
N MET A 1 6.16 -3.74 12.94
CA MET A 1 7.00 -4.61 12.09
C MET A 1 6.16 -5.64 11.32
N SER A 2 5.32 -6.44 12.00
CA SER A 2 4.52 -7.50 11.35
C SER A 2 3.64 -7.00 10.19
N THR A 3 2.92 -5.88 10.37
CA THR A 3 2.03 -5.32 9.34
C THR A 3 2.75 -4.91 8.05
N VAL A 4 3.95 -4.32 8.16
CA VAL A 4 4.76 -3.91 7.00
C VAL A 4 5.26 -5.12 6.23
N LEU A 5 5.74 -6.16 6.94
CA LEU A 5 6.15 -7.42 6.31
C LEU A 5 4.99 -8.09 5.59
N THR A 6 3.80 -8.09 6.20
CA THR A 6 2.59 -8.63 5.56
C THR A 6 2.23 -7.86 4.30
N LEU A 7 2.32 -6.51 4.30
CA LEU A 7 2.07 -5.68 3.11
C LEU A 7 3.09 -5.95 2.00
N VAL A 8 4.38 -6.02 2.33
CA VAL A 8 5.43 -6.30 1.33
C VAL A 8 5.24 -7.71 0.75
N ALA A 9 4.99 -8.71 1.59
CA ALA A 9 4.77 -10.08 1.15
C ALA A 9 3.52 -10.23 0.28
N THR A 10 2.39 -9.65 0.69
CA THR A 10 1.15 -9.67 -0.10
C THR A 10 1.31 -8.91 -1.41
N GLY A 11 1.95 -7.74 -1.38
CA GLY A 11 2.23 -6.95 -2.58
C GLY A 11 3.10 -7.72 -3.57
N PHE A 12 4.12 -8.41 -3.08
CA PHE A 12 5.02 -9.23 -3.90
C PHE A 12 4.31 -10.43 -4.54
N VAL A 13 3.46 -11.14 -3.78
CA VAL A 13 2.74 -12.31 -4.29
C VAL A 13 1.67 -11.90 -5.30
N VAL A 14 0.86 -10.89 -4.97
CA VAL A 14 -0.22 -10.40 -5.85
C VAL A 14 0.35 -9.83 -7.14
N ALA A 15 1.45 -9.08 -7.07
CA ALA A 15 2.11 -8.55 -8.27
C ALA A 15 2.61 -9.63 -9.22
N ARG A 16 3.08 -10.76 -8.67
CA ARG A 16 3.50 -11.93 -9.46
C ARG A 16 2.33 -12.57 -10.21
N TRP A 17 1.12 -12.48 -9.66
CA TRP A 17 -0.11 -12.97 -10.30
C TRP A 17 -0.67 -12.01 -11.35
N THR A 18 -0.50 -10.70 -11.15
CA THR A 18 -0.98 -9.68 -12.10
C THR A 18 0.02 -9.35 -13.21
N GLY A 19 1.19 -10.00 -13.23
CA GLY A 19 2.25 -9.76 -14.22
C GLY A 19 2.99 -8.43 -14.03
N MET A 20 2.84 -7.79 -12.86
CA MET A 20 3.54 -6.55 -12.51
C MET A 20 4.94 -6.87 -11.99
N TYR A 21 5.84 -5.87 -12.01
CA TYR A 21 7.15 -6.03 -11.40
C TYR A 21 7.02 -6.20 -9.87
N PRO A 22 7.38 -7.38 -9.31
CA PRO A 22 7.02 -7.71 -7.93
C PRO A 22 7.66 -6.80 -6.88
N VAL A 23 8.84 -6.25 -7.17
CA VAL A 23 9.58 -5.38 -6.24
C VAL A 23 8.95 -3.99 -6.21
N GLU A 24 8.67 -3.42 -7.37
CA GLU A 24 8.03 -2.11 -7.53
C GLU A 24 6.62 -2.11 -6.95
N ALA A 25 5.85 -3.18 -7.21
CA ALA A 25 4.52 -3.33 -6.63
C ALA A 25 4.55 -3.56 -5.11
N ALA A 26 5.55 -4.28 -4.59
CA ALA A 26 5.73 -4.41 -3.14
C ALA A 26 6.12 -3.07 -2.49
N ILE A 27 6.95 -2.25 -3.14
CA ILE A 27 7.32 -0.91 -2.66
C ILE A 27 6.07 -0.01 -2.62
N VAL A 28 5.28 0.02 -3.70
CA VAL A 28 4.02 0.77 -3.74
C VAL A 28 3.04 0.25 -2.69
N ASN A 29 2.94 -1.06 -2.47
CA ASN A 29 2.07 -1.60 -1.42
C ASN A 29 2.57 -1.25 0.00
N ALA A 30 3.90 -1.14 0.19
CA ALA A 30 4.48 -0.76 1.46
C ALA A 30 4.16 0.70 1.84
N THR A 31 3.86 1.57 0.87
CA THR A 31 3.51 2.98 1.17
C THR A 31 2.23 3.12 1.99
N HIS A 32 1.33 2.12 1.93
CA HIS A 32 0.17 2.02 2.82
C HIS A 32 0.50 1.95 4.32
N SER A 33 1.73 1.56 4.67
CA SER A 33 2.19 1.57 6.07
C SER A 33 2.71 2.93 6.53
N GLY A 34 2.92 3.87 5.60
CA GLY A 34 3.41 5.21 5.87
C GLY A 34 2.30 6.20 6.29
N LEU A 35 2.71 7.36 6.80
CA LEU A 35 1.82 8.45 7.21
C LEU A 35 1.28 9.22 6.00
N GLY A 36 0.45 8.58 5.16
CA GLY A 36 -0.08 9.21 3.95
C GLY A 36 1.02 9.72 3.01
N GLY A 37 0.78 10.85 2.34
CA GLY A 37 1.68 11.37 1.30
C GLY A 37 3.12 11.67 1.75
N THR A 38 3.37 11.97 3.03
CA THR A 38 4.73 12.16 3.55
C THR A 38 5.45 10.82 3.75
N GLY A 39 4.70 9.79 4.16
CA GLY A 39 5.18 8.41 4.22
C GLY A 39 5.53 7.85 2.84
N ASP A 40 4.68 8.11 1.84
CA ASP A 40 4.92 7.72 0.45
C ASP A 40 6.27 8.30 -0.05
N VAL A 41 6.52 9.59 0.19
CA VAL A 41 7.80 10.24 -0.20
C VAL A 41 8.98 9.57 0.50
N ALA A 42 8.90 9.33 1.82
CA ALA A 42 9.98 8.74 2.60
C ALA A 42 10.34 7.33 2.11
N ILE A 43 9.33 6.49 1.84
CA ILE A 43 9.52 5.11 1.38
C ILE A 43 10.09 5.09 -0.04
N LEU A 44 9.55 5.89 -0.95
CA LEU A 44 10.05 5.97 -2.33
C LEU A 44 11.45 6.57 -2.42
N THR A 45 11.78 7.52 -1.53
CA THR A 45 13.13 8.08 -1.42
C THR A 45 14.10 7.02 -0.90
N ALA A 46 13.72 6.26 0.14
CA ALA A 46 14.52 5.15 0.66
C ALA A 46 14.72 4.03 -0.38
N ALA A 47 13.73 3.80 -1.25
CA ALA A 47 13.80 2.84 -2.35
C ALA A 47 14.47 3.39 -3.63
N ASN A 48 14.83 4.68 -3.66
CA ASN A 48 15.35 5.38 -4.84
C ASN A 48 14.46 5.23 -6.11
N ARG A 49 13.13 5.37 -5.92
CA ARG A 49 12.08 5.12 -6.91
C ARG A 49 10.99 6.21 -6.90
N MET A 50 11.40 7.48 -6.89
CA MET A 50 10.47 8.62 -6.88
C MET A 50 9.56 8.70 -8.13
N GLU A 51 9.93 8.03 -9.22
CA GLU A 51 9.09 7.91 -10.42
C GLU A 51 7.73 7.23 -10.15
N LEU A 52 7.65 6.43 -9.08
CA LEU A 52 6.42 5.74 -8.66
C LEU A 52 5.52 6.61 -7.75
N MET A 53 5.88 7.86 -7.48
CA MET A 53 5.13 8.75 -6.60
C MET A 53 3.65 8.94 -6.99
N PRO A 54 3.29 9.12 -8.27
CA PRO A 54 1.88 9.19 -8.66
C PRO A 54 1.12 7.89 -8.36
N PHE A 55 1.76 6.74 -8.57
CA PHE A 55 1.16 5.43 -8.29
C PHE A 55 0.98 5.21 -6.79
N ALA A 56 1.97 5.58 -5.97
CA ALA A 56 1.87 5.51 -4.52
C ALA A 56 0.73 6.40 -3.98
N GLN A 57 0.60 7.63 -4.48
CA GLN A 57 -0.48 8.52 -4.05
C GLN A 57 -1.87 7.98 -4.38
N ILE A 58 -2.04 7.40 -5.57
CA ILE A 58 -3.30 6.77 -5.97
C ILE A 58 -3.58 5.55 -5.10
N ALA A 59 -2.57 4.68 -4.90
CA ALA A 59 -2.67 3.50 -4.05
C ALA A 59 -3.11 3.89 -2.64
N THR A 60 -2.37 4.78 -1.98
CA THR A 60 -2.65 5.25 -0.61
C THR A 60 -4.07 5.83 -0.46
N ARG A 61 -4.57 6.60 -1.45
CA ARG A 61 -5.93 7.13 -1.42
C ARG A 61 -7.00 6.05 -1.58
N ILE A 62 -6.87 5.18 -2.58
CA ILE A 62 -7.86 4.13 -2.87
C ILE A 62 -7.89 3.09 -1.74
N GLY A 63 -6.73 2.60 -1.31
CA GLY A 63 -6.67 1.63 -0.21
C GLY A 63 -7.14 2.20 1.12
N GLY A 64 -6.92 3.51 1.37
CA GLY A 64 -7.50 4.21 2.51
C GLY A 64 -9.03 4.22 2.47
N ALA A 65 -9.62 4.57 1.33
CA ALA A 65 -11.08 4.56 1.16
C ALA A 65 -11.68 3.15 1.35
N ILE A 66 -11.05 2.12 0.78
CA ILE A 66 -11.48 0.72 0.95
C ILE A 66 -11.41 0.31 2.42
N THR A 67 -10.32 0.64 3.12
CA THR A 67 -10.15 0.31 4.54
C THR A 67 -11.27 0.94 5.38
N VAL A 68 -11.60 2.20 5.14
CA VAL A 68 -12.70 2.89 5.84
C VAL A 68 -14.05 2.25 5.52
N MET A 69 -14.33 1.94 4.25
CA MET A 69 -15.58 1.27 3.87
C MET A 69 -15.73 -0.09 4.55
N VAL A 70 -14.68 -0.91 4.58
CA VAL A 70 -14.69 -2.22 5.25
C VAL A 70 -14.87 -2.05 6.76
N ALA A 71 -14.16 -1.12 7.38
CA ALA A 71 -14.27 -0.85 8.82
C ALA A 71 -15.68 -0.42 9.22
N LEU A 72 -16.32 0.45 8.43
CA LEU A 72 -17.71 0.86 8.66
C LEU A 72 -18.67 -0.32 8.45
N ALA A 73 -18.45 -1.13 7.41
CA ALA A 73 -19.28 -2.28 7.09
C ALA A 73 -19.15 -3.43 8.11
N THR A 74 -17.99 -3.61 8.74
CA THR A 74 -17.82 -4.57 9.84
C THR A 74 -18.37 -4.03 11.15
N PHE A 75 -18.15 -2.74 11.45
CA PHE A 75 -18.73 -2.10 12.63
C PHE A 75 -20.26 -2.17 12.64
N ALA A 76 -20.89 -1.91 11.48
CA ALA A 76 -22.34 -2.01 11.31
C ALA A 76 -22.91 -3.44 11.40
N ARG A 77 -22.07 -4.48 11.36
CA ARG A 77 -22.50 -5.89 11.55
C ARG A 77 -22.22 -6.42 12.96
N LEU A 78 -21.39 -5.71 13.73
CA LEU A 78 -21.03 -6.05 15.11
C LEU A 78 -21.93 -5.34 16.14
N HIS A 79 -22.77 -4.42 15.68
CA HIS A 79 -23.83 -3.72 16.42
C HIS A 79 -25.19 -4.10 15.83
#